data_AF-A0AA51QM06-F1
#
_entry.id   AF-A0AA51QM06-F1
#
_cell.length_a   1.000
_cell.length_b   1.000
_cell.length_c   1.000
_cell.angle_alpha   90.00
_cell.angle_beta   90.00
_cell.angle_gamma   90.00
#
_symmetry.space_group_name_H-M   'P 1'
#
loop_
_entity.id
_entity.type
_entity.pdbx_description
1 polymer ?
#
loop_
_entity_poly.entity_id
_entity_poly.type
_entity_poly.pdbx_seq_one_letter_code
_entity_poly.pdbx_strand_id
1 'polypeptide(L)'
;MEYHKSTIIRLRQHPQHNERWLQEQIKSDVGILGLGQNLILKDSERRQPRAGRLDILLHDPDSNTRYEVELQLGATDESHIIRTLEYWDNERRRFPQYDHVAVIVAEEVTGRFLNVIGLFNQAIPLIAIQISALEVNGVMTLHATKVLDLALPAPEEEDEPGQDTDRQYWAQRSIPSVMQAMDSLVELINEHGDAMAPKYNVCTSGCFLRCCGSRWATPMPMPM
;
A
#
# COMPACT_ATOMS: atom_id res chain seq x y z
N MET A 1 -11.00 -28.13 -1.45
CA MET A 1 -9.84 -27.67 -0.67
C MET A 1 -10.07 -28.05 0.78
N GLU A 2 -9.04 -28.53 1.46
CA GLU A 2 -9.09 -28.93 2.87
C GLU A 2 -8.47 -27.82 3.74
N TYR A 3 -9.09 -27.51 4.88
CA TYR A 3 -8.62 -26.47 5.80
C TYR A 3 -7.75 -27.10 6.91
N HIS A 4 -6.55 -26.56 7.09
CA HIS A 4 -5.69 -26.88 8.22
C HIS A 4 -5.41 -25.64 9.05
N LYS A 5 -5.49 -25.78 10.37
CA LYS A 5 -5.12 -24.71 11.30
C LYS A 5 -3.59 -24.61 11.38
N SER A 6 -3.06 -23.40 11.25
CA SER A 6 -1.65 -23.10 11.49
C SER A 6 -1.38 -22.73 12.96
N THR A 7 -0.12 -22.90 13.38
CA THR A 7 0.40 -22.36 14.64
C THR A 7 1.52 -21.37 14.34
N ILE A 8 1.67 -20.32 15.15
CA ILE A 8 2.73 -19.33 14.99
C ILE A 8 3.97 -19.82 15.74
N ILE A 9 5.12 -19.84 15.05
CA ILE A 9 6.43 -20.12 15.62
C ILE A 9 7.11 -18.79 15.92
N ARG A 10 7.55 -18.60 17.17
CA ARG A 10 8.33 -17.42 17.56
C ARG A 10 9.81 -17.63 17.25
N LEU A 11 10.29 -17.09 16.13
CA LEU A 11 11.66 -17.29 15.66
C LEU A 11 12.70 -16.78 16.66
N ARG A 12 12.44 -15.64 17.34
CA ARG A 12 13.34 -15.13 18.39
C ARG A 12 13.64 -16.12 19.50
N GLN A 13 12.71 -17.03 19.79
CA GLN A 13 12.84 -18.04 20.85
C GLN A 13 13.14 -19.43 20.29
N HIS A 14 13.27 -19.58 18.96
CA HIS A 14 13.45 -20.88 18.34
C HIS A 14 14.90 -21.36 18.48
N PRO A 15 15.14 -22.62 18.91
CA PRO A 15 16.50 -23.10 19.20
C PRO A 15 17.38 -23.27 17.96
N GLN A 16 16.78 -23.48 16.78
CA GLN A 16 17.50 -23.79 15.54
C GLN A 16 17.39 -22.71 14.45
N HIS A 17 16.38 -21.83 14.55
CA HIS A 17 16.08 -20.85 13.52
C HIS A 17 16.26 -19.47 14.13
N ASN A 18 17.35 -18.81 13.76
CA ASN A 18 17.73 -17.50 14.26
C ASN A 18 17.69 -16.46 13.13
N GLU A 19 18.13 -15.26 13.44
CA GLU A 19 18.13 -14.13 12.51
C GLU A 19 18.93 -14.43 11.25
N ARG A 20 20.10 -15.06 11.41
CA ARG A 20 20.94 -15.51 10.30
C ARG A 20 20.21 -16.52 9.42
N TRP A 21 19.51 -17.49 10.01
CA TRP A 21 18.73 -18.47 9.25
C TRP A 21 17.66 -17.78 8.40
N LEU A 22 16.91 -16.83 8.98
CA LEU A 22 15.88 -16.08 8.26
C LEU A 22 16.50 -15.24 7.13
N GLN A 23 17.63 -14.60 7.40
CA GLN A 23 18.39 -13.86 6.39
C GLN A 23 18.78 -14.76 5.21
N GLU A 24 19.25 -15.99 5.45
CA GLU A 24 19.57 -16.95 4.39
C GLU A 24 18.33 -17.38 3.59
N GLN A 25 17.17 -17.55 4.24
CA GLN A 25 15.93 -17.85 3.50
C GLN A 25 15.57 -16.70 2.55
N ILE A 26 15.64 -15.45 3.01
CA ILE A 26 15.35 -14.27 2.19
C ILE A 26 16.39 -14.10 1.07
N LYS A 27 17.67 -14.39 1.32
CA LYS A 27 18.70 -14.36 0.25
C LYS A 27 18.43 -15.40 -0.83
N SER A 28 17.94 -16.59 -0.44
CA SER A 28 17.63 -17.68 -1.37
C SER A 28 16.39 -17.40 -2.22
N ASP A 29 15.41 -16.70 -1.65
CA ASP A 29 14.21 -16.24 -2.34
C ASP A 29 13.80 -14.86 -1.81
N VAL A 30 14.24 -13.83 -2.53
CA VAL A 30 13.93 -12.43 -2.21
C VAL A 30 12.45 -12.10 -2.43
N GLY A 31 11.74 -12.92 -3.21
CA GLY A 31 10.32 -12.79 -3.47
C GLY A 31 9.46 -12.93 -2.21
N ILE A 32 9.98 -13.60 -1.17
CA ILE A 32 9.34 -13.70 0.15
C ILE A 32 8.95 -12.33 0.69
N LEU A 33 9.72 -11.26 0.43
CA LEU A 33 9.43 -9.92 0.95
C LEU A 33 8.30 -9.20 0.21
N GLY A 34 7.89 -9.65 -0.97
CA GLY A 34 6.82 -9.01 -1.74
C GLY A 34 7.12 -7.56 -2.16
N LEU A 35 8.39 -7.21 -2.37
CA LEU A 35 8.83 -5.86 -2.75
C LEU A 35 8.81 -5.60 -4.27
N GLY A 36 8.69 -6.64 -5.09
CA GLY A 36 8.77 -6.56 -6.55
C GLY A 36 8.95 -7.94 -7.20
N GLN A 37 8.84 -8.00 -8.53
CA GLN A 37 8.94 -9.27 -9.29
C GLN A 37 10.39 -9.61 -9.69
N ASN A 38 11.20 -8.60 -10.02
CA ASN A 38 12.54 -8.77 -10.57
C ASN A 38 13.65 -8.28 -9.61
N LEU A 39 13.50 -8.59 -8.32
CA LEU A 39 14.47 -8.18 -7.31
C LEU A 39 15.77 -8.96 -7.41
N ILE A 40 16.89 -8.27 -7.32
CA ILE A 40 18.23 -8.84 -7.35
C ILE A 40 18.90 -8.60 -6.00
N LEU A 41 19.42 -9.66 -5.37
CA LEU A 41 20.30 -9.54 -4.21
C LEU A 41 21.63 -8.90 -4.65
N LYS A 42 21.89 -7.66 -4.21
CA LYS A 42 23.09 -6.91 -4.59
C LYS A 42 24.26 -7.15 -3.65
N ASP A 43 23.99 -7.17 -2.35
CA ASP A 43 24.98 -7.37 -1.29
C ASP A 43 24.27 -7.87 -0.03
N SER A 44 25.01 -8.50 0.88
CA SER A 44 24.48 -8.93 2.17
C SER A 44 25.55 -8.77 3.24
N GLU A 45 25.14 -8.50 4.48
CA GLU A 45 26.09 -8.24 5.57
C GLU A 45 27.12 -7.14 5.21
N ARG A 46 26.64 -6.11 4.50
CA ARG A 46 27.44 -5.04 3.93
C ARG A 46 27.89 -4.07 5.02
N ARG A 47 29.21 -3.94 5.21
CA ARG A 47 29.78 -2.99 6.18
C ARG A 47 29.49 -1.55 5.77
N GLN A 48 28.96 -0.77 6.71
CA GLN A 48 28.68 0.65 6.52
C GLN A 48 29.75 1.53 7.19
N PRO A 49 30.25 2.59 6.52
CA PRO A 49 31.26 3.48 7.12
C PRO A 49 30.76 4.13 8.41
N ARG A 50 31.49 3.96 9.52
CA ARG A 50 31.21 4.58 10.84
C ARG A 50 29.86 4.22 11.48
N ALA A 51 29.13 3.25 10.95
CA ALA A 51 27.87 2.78 11.51
C ALA A 51 28.00 1.30 11.90
N GLY A 52 27.20 0.42 11.31
CA GLY A 52 27.27 -1.02 11.52
C GLY A 52 27.33 -1.79 10.21
N ARG A 53 26.37 -2.68 10.02
CA ARG A 53 26.32 -3.59 8.88
C ARG A 53 24.88 -3.70 8.42
N LEU A 54 24.63 -3.36 7.16
CA LEU A 54 23.35 -3.55 6.52
C LEU A 54 23.14 -5.04 6.24
N ASP A 55 21.99 -5.58 6.65
CA ASP A 55 21.72 -6.99 6.50
C ASP A 55 21.58 -7.42 5.03
N ILE A 56 20.71 -6.76 4.28
CA ILE A 56 20.45 -7.12 2.87
C ILE A 56 20.30 -5.84 2.04
N LEU A 57 20.96 -5.80 0.88
CA LEU A 57 20.77 -4.77 -0.13
C LEU A 57 20.16 -5.43 -1.37
N LEU A 58 18.95 -5.03 -1.73
CA LEU A 58 18.29 -5.46 -2.97
C LEU A 58 18.32 -4.35 -4.02
N HIS A 59 18.21 -4.74 -5.28
CA HIS A 59 18.12 -3.83 -6.41
C HIS A 59 17.03 -4.29 -7.36
N ASP A 60 16.12 -3.39 -7.69
CA ASP A 60 15.15 -3.53 -8.77
C ASP A 60 15.68 -2.80 -10.01
N PRO A 61 16.05 -3.52 -11.08
CA PRO A 61 16.56 -2.91 -12.30
C PRO A 61 15.47 -2.20 -13.11
N ASP A 62 14.20 -2.55 -12.94
CA ASP A 62 13.10 -2.00 -13.73
C ASP A 62 12.78 -0.57 -13.28
N SER A 63 12.81 -0.32 -11.97
CA SER A 63 12.63 1.01 -11.38
C SER A 63 13.94 1.71 -11.01
N ASN A 64 15.10 1.05 -11.20
CA ASN A 64 16.41 1.53 -10.75
C ASN A 64 16.43 1.90 -9.26
N THR A 65 15.73 1.12 -8.44
CA THR A 65 15.55 1.33 -7.00
C THR A 65 16.36 0.33 -6.20
N ARG A 66 16.93 0.78 -5.08
CA ARG A 66 17.59 -0.05 -4.08
C ARG A 66 16.77 -0.11 -2.82
N TYR A 67 16.70 -1.31 -2.24
CA TYR A 67 16.03 -1.54 -0.96
C TYR A 67 17.07 -1.89 0.09
N GLU A 68 17.21 -1.02 1.09
CA GLU A 68 18.05 -1.23 2.25
C GLU A 68 17.25 -1.95 3.33
N VAL A 69 17.39 -3.27 3.38
CA VAL A 69 16.60 -4.16 4.23
C VAL A 69 17.36 -4.45 5.52
N GLU A 70 16.77 -4.07 6.65
CA GLU A 70 17.29 -4.32 7.99
C GLU A 70 16.36 -5.26 8.75
N LEU A 71 16.90 -6.37 9.27
CA LEU A 71 16.12 -7.43 9.87
C LEU A 71 16.27 -7.47 11.39
N GLN A 72 15.19 -7.78 12.09
CA GLN A 72 15.22 -8.05 13.54
C GLN A 72 14.23 -9.15 13.94
N LEU A 73 14.70 -10.13 14.70
CA LEU A 73 13.78 -11.07 15.35
C LEU A 73 13.12 -10.49 16.62
N GLY A 74 11.86 -10.86 16.83
CA GLY A 74 10.99 -10.30 17.87
C GLY A 74 10.38 -8.94 17.53
N ALA A 75 9.97 -8.23 18.58
CA ALA A 75 9.40 -6.90 18.45
C ALA A 75 10.43 -5.90 17.92
N THR A 76 10.01 -5.06 16.97
CA THR A 76 10.73 -3.86 16.57
C THR A 76 11.00 -2.99 17.79
N ASP A 77 12.19 -2.37 17.84
CA ASP A 77 12.56 -1.38 18.84
C ASP A 77 13.11 -0.10 18.18
N GLU A 78 13.44 0.91 18.99
CA GLU A 78 13.99 2.17 18.50
C GLU A 78 15.33 1.99 17.79
N SER A 79 16.15 1.03 18.22
CA SER A 79 17.46 0.77 17.63
C SER A 79 17.33 0.19 16.23
N HIS A 80 16.30 -0.63 15.99
CA HIS A 80 15.98 -1.17 14.66
C HIS A 80 15.65 -0.05 13.67
N ILE A 81 14.81 0.91 14.08
CA ILE A 81 14.44 2.07 13.24
C ILE A 81 15.69 2.90 12.94
N ILE A 82 16.48 3.23 13.96
CA ILE A 82 17.68 4.06 13.79
C ILE A 82 18.64 3.40 12.80
N ARG A 83 18.96 2.10 12.95
CA ARG A 83 19.85 1.37 12.01
C ARG A 83 19.33 1.42 10.58
N THR A 84 18.04 1.15 10.39
CA THR A 84 17.41 1.17 9.05
C THR A 84 17.58 2.53 8.38
N LEU A 85 17.25 3.61 9.09
CA LEU A 85 17.34 4.97 8.58
C LEU A 85 18.79 5.40 8.31
N GLU A 86 19.73 5.03 9.19
CA GLU A 86 21.15 5.31 9.00
C GLU A 86 21.73 4.61 7.75
N TYR A 87 21.36 3.35 7.52
CA TYR A 87 21.86 2.59 6.38
C TYR A 87 21.29 3.10 5.06
N TRP A 88 19.99 3.42 5.05
CA TRP A 88 19.32 4.07 3.92
C TRP A 88 19.98 5.42 3.57
N ASP A 89 20.15 6.30 4.56
CA ASP A 89 20.71 7.64 4.33
C ASP A 89 22.17 7.58 3.84
N ASN A 90 22.95 6.61 4.35
CA ASN A 90 24.30 6.35 3.89
C ASN A 90 24.37 5.86 2.44
N GLU A 91 23.57 4.86 2.06
CA GLU A 91 23.55 4.37 0.67
C GLU A 91 23.06 5.46 -0.29
N ARG A 92 21.99 6.19 0.07
CA ARG A 92 21.46 7.31 -0.71
C ARG A 92 22.48 8.41 -0.96
N ARG A 93 23.26 8.80 0.06
CA ARG A 93 24.33 9.80 -0.10
C ARG A 93 25.49 9.30 -0.96
N ARG A 94 25.81 8.00 -0.89
CA ARG A 94 26.94 7.40 -1.62
C ARG A 94 26.61 7.12 -3.08
N PHE A 95 25.35 6.78 -3.37
CA PHE A 95 24.90 6.38 -4.70
C PHE A 95 23.62 7.10 -5.11
N PRO A 96 23.63 8.45 -5.20
CA PRO A 96 22.43 9.26 -5.47
C PRO A 96 21.79 9.01 -6.85
N GLN A 97 22.42 8.22 -7.72
CA GLN A 97 21.87 7.84 -9.02
C GLN A 97 20.79 6.74 -8.97
N TYR A 98 20.58 6.12 -7.80
CA TYR A 98 19.50 5.16 -7.58
C TYR A 98 18.43 5.80 -6.71
N ASP A 99 17.19 5.33 -6.85
CA ASP A 99 16.19 5.54 -5.81
C ASP A 99 16.49 4.62 -4.62
N HIS A 100 16.21 5.07 -3.41
CA HIS A 100 16.54 4.33 -2.19
C HIS A 100 15.32 4.23 -1.28
N VAL A 101 15.01 3.02 -0.85
CA VAL A 101 13.88 2.70 0.03
C VAL A 101 14.40 1.96 1.25
N ALA A 102 14.14 2.54 2.43
CA ALA A 102 14.38 1.89 3.70
C ALA A 102 13.35 0.77 3.90
N VAL A 103 13.78 -0.43 4.30
CA VAL A 103 12.88 -1.55 4.57
C VAL A 103 13.15 -2.14 5.95
N ILE A 104 12.16 -2.02 6.84
CA ILE A 104 12.17 -2.63 8.18
C ILE A 104 11.53 -4.00 8.07
N VAL A 105 12.26 -5.06 8.45
CA VAL A 105 11.72 -6.42 8.51
C VAL A 105 11.79 -6.92 9.96
N ALA A 106 10.63 -7.18 10.57
CA ALA A 106 10.58 -7.65 11.96
C ALA A 106 9.63 -8.84 12.13
N GLU A 107 9.82 -9.62 13.19
CA GLU A 107 8.88 -10.68 13.56
C GLU A 107 7.55 -10.11 14.08
N GLU A 108 7.62 -8.99 14.79
CA GLU A 108 6.45 -8.30 15.36
C GLU A 108 6.61 -6.79 15.26
N VAL A 109 5.64 -6.13 14.60
CA VAL A 109 5.60 -4.66 14.51
C VAL A 109 4.45 -4.14 15.37
N THR A 110 4.77 -3.40 16.45
CA THR A 110 3.73 -2.90 17.37
C THR A 110 3.06 -1.64 16.84
N GLY A 111 1.82 -1.38 17.27
CA GLY A 111 1.08 -0.18 16.88
C GLY A 111 1.77 1.14 17.26
N ARG A 112 2.51 1.17 18.39
CA ARG A 112 3.32 2.34 18.77
C ARG A 112 4.38 2.63 17.72
N PHE A 113 5.06 1.59 17.22
CA PHE A 113 6.06 1.76 16.20
C PHE A 113 5.45 2.18 14.87
N LEU A 114 4.36 1.53 14.41
CA LEU A 114 3.65 1.94 13.19
C LEU A 114 3.31 3.44 13.18
N ASN A 115 2.86 3.99 14.31
CA ASN A 115 2.57 5.42 14.42
C ASN A 115 3.84 6.28 14.23
N VAL A 116 4.96 5.86 14.81
CA VAL A 116 6.24 6.58 14.69
C VAL A 116 6.79 6.51 13.27
N ILE A 117 6.88 5.33 12.66
CA ILE A 117 7.37 5.18 11.28
C ILE A 117 6.43 5.84 10.26
N GLY A 118 5.13 5.88 10.53
CA GLY A 118 4.16 6.62 9.72
C GLY A 118 4.44 8.12 9.63
N LEU A 119 5.00 8.75 10.69
CA LEU A 119 5.38 10.17 10.66
C LEU A 119 6.50 10.45 9.64
N PHE A 120 7.40 9.49 9.43
CA PHE A 120 8.54 9.65 8.53
C PHE A 120 8.21 9.30 7.08
N ASN A 121 7.15 8.52 6.84
CA ASN A 121 6.86 7.93 5.54
C ASN A 121 6.58 8.95 4.42
N GLN A 122 6.22 10.19 4.76
CA GLN A 122 6.07 11.28 3.77
C GLN A 122 7.42 11.87 3.31
N ALA A 123 8.44 11.80 4.16
CA ALA A 123 9.75 12.41 3.90
C ALA A 123 10.82 11.37 3.52
N ILE A 124 10.64 10.12 3.96
CA ILE A 124 11.57 9.01 3.77
C ILE A 124 10.77 7.87 3.14
N PRO A 125 11.15 7.40 1.93
CA PRO A 125 10.57 6.19 1.35
C PRO A 125 10.85 5.00 2.27
N LEU A 126 9.82 4.54 2.98
CA LEU A 126 9.95 3.55 4.04
C LEU A 126 8.86 2.48 3.90
N ILE A 127 9.28 1.22 3.92
CA ILE A 127 8.40 0.06 3.93
C ILE A 127 8.66 -0.70 5.24
N ALA A 128 7.59 -1.19 5.87
CA ALA A 128 7.70 -2.10 7.00
C ALA A 128 7.00 -3.43 6.70
N ILE A 129 7.70 -4.53 6.95
CA ILE A 129 7.26 -5.89 6.70
C ILE A 129 7.32 -6.67 8.01
N GLN A 130 6.22 -7.31 8.35
CA GLN A 130 6.16 -8.29 9.42
C GLN A 130 6.32 -9.70 8.86
N ILE A 131 7.28 -10.46 9.38
CA ILE A 131 7.52 -11.86 9.04
C ILE A 131 6.88 -12.75 10.11
N SER A 132 6.03 -13.68 9.69
CA SER A 132 5.44 -14.70 10.55
C SER A 132 5.91 -16.08 10.10
N ALA A 133 6.52 -16.84 11.01
CA ALA A 133 6.75 -18.26 10.81
C ALA A 133 5.51 -19.04 11.26
N LEU A 134 4.97 -19.86 10.38
CA LEU A 134 3.76 -20.64 10.59
C LEU A 134 4.10 -22.13 10.44
N GLU A 135 3.63 -22.96 11.36
CA GLU A 135 3.67 -24.41 11.21
C GLU A 135 2.32 -24.91 10.67
N VAL A 136 2.35 -25.74 9.63
CA VAL A 136 1.19 -26.46 9.11
C VAL A 136 1.58 -27.90 8.85
N ASN A 137 0.95 -28.85 9.53
CA ASN A 137 1.19 -30.29 9.38
C ASN A 137 2.68 -30.69 9.49
N GLY A 138 3.43 -30.07 10.43
CA GLY A 138 4.86 -30.33 10.64
C GLY A 138 5.80 -29.66 9.65
N VAL A 139 5.27 -28.84 8.72
CA VAL A 139 6.05 -28.04 7.77
C VAL A 139 6.01 -26.58 8.20
N MET A 140 7.18 -25.95 8.30
CA MET A 140 7.29 -24.53 8.56
C MET A 140 7.19 -23.72 7.27
N THR A 141 6.40 -22.65 7.30
CA THR A 141 6.20 -21.69 6.21
C THR A 141 6.52 -20.28 6.73
N LEU A 142 7.14 -19.45 5.90
CA LEU A 142 7.33 -18.04 6.18
C LEU A 142 6.29 -17.22 5.41
N HIS A 143 5.63 -16.31 6.10
CA HIS A 143 4.68 -15.38 5.51
C HIS A 143 5.10 -13.95 5.82
N ALA A 144 5.32 -13.15 4.78
CA ALA A 144 5.59 -11.73 4.90
C ALA A 144 4.31 -10.94 4.71
N THR A 145 4.07 -9.97 5.59
CA THR A 145 2.97 -9.02 5.47
C THR A 145 3.52 -7.62 5.47
N LYS A 146 3.27 -6.87 4.40
CA LYS A 146 3.60 -5.45 4.37
C LYS A 146 2.61 -4.70 5.27
N VAL A 147 3.11 -4.15 6.38
CA VAL A 147 2.30 -3.41 7.37
C VAL A 147 2.36 -1.90 7.18
N LEU A 148 3.39 -1.42 6.46
CA LEU A 148 3.51 -0.05 5.97
C LEU A 148 4.07 -0.11 4.54
N ASP A 149 3.42 0.59 3.60
CA ASP A 149 3.91 0.76 2.24
C ASP A 149 4.31 2.20 1.98
N LEU A 150 4.94 2.44 0.84
CA LEU A 150 5.34 3.78 0.39
C LEU A 150 4.13 4.73 0.40
N ALA A 151 4.32 5.91 0.99
CA ALA A 151 3.35 6.99 0.85
C ALA A 151 3.39 7.50 -0.59
N LEU A 152 2.43 7.06 -1.41
CA LEU A 152 2.23 7.67 -2.72
C LEU A 152 1.75 9.11 -2.52
N PRO A 153 2.28 10.08 -3.28
CA PRO A 153 1.68 11.40 -3.34
C PRO A 153 0.19 11.24 -3.66
N ALA A 154 -0.67 11.95 -2.93
CA ALA A 154 -2.06 12.05 -3.35
C ALA A 154 -2.05 12.57 -4.80
N PRO A 155 -2.80 11.94 -5.73
CA PRO A 155 -3.00 12.56 -7.03
C PRO A 155 -3.53 13.97 -6.78
N GLU A 156 -3.04 14.95 -7.54
CA GLU A 156 -3.59 16.29 -7.48
C GLU A 156 -5.11 16.15 -7.69
N GLU A 157 -5.90 16.54 -6.68
CA GLU A 157 -7.31 16.82 -6.92
C GLU A 157 -7.29 18.05 -7.83
N GLU A 158 -7.33 17.82 -9.13
CA GLU A 158 -7.74 18.88 -10.04
C GLU A 158 -9.17 19.23 -9.63
N ASP A 159 -9.31 20.28 -8.84
CA ASP A 159 -10.56 21.01 -8.63
C ASP A 159 -10.98 21.62 -9.99
N GLU A 160 -11.26 20.77 -10.98
CA GLU A 160 -11.93 21.22 -12.18
C GLU A 160 -13.34 21.66 -11.74
N PRO A 161 -13.71 22.95 -11.91
CA PRO A 161 -15.04 23.39 -11.58
C PRO A 161 -16.03 22.55 -12.39
N GLY A 162 -16.88 21.80 -11.68
CA GLY A 162 -17.73 20.76 -12.25
C GLY A 162 -18.39 21.24 -13.54
N GLN A 163 -17.99 20.65 -14.66
CA GLN A 163 -18.55 20.97 -15.96
C GLN A 163 -20.01 20.52 -15.98
N ASP A 164 -20.94 21.40 -16.35
CA ASP A 164 -22.31 20.99 -16.64
C ASP A 164 -22.28 20.05 -17.85
N THR A 165 -22.57 18.78 -17.62
CA THR A 165 -22.56 17.75 -18.66
C THR A 165 -23.96 17.32 -19.05
N ASP A 166 -24.11 16.72 -20.21
CA ASP A 166 -25.38 16.22 -20.71
C ASP A 166 -25.26 14.75 -21.17
N ARG A 167 -26.37 14.18 -21.63
CA ARG A 167 -26.40 12.80 -22.13
C ARG A 167 -25.44 12.62 -23.32
N GLN A 168 -25.26 13.63 -24.17
CA GLN A 168 -24.40 13.54 -25.34
C GLN A 168 -22.92 13.46 -24.95
N TYR A 169 -22.51 14.25 -23.96
CA TYR A 169 -21.18 14.19 -23.35
C TYR A 169 -20.86 12.77 -22.86
N TRP A 170 -21.79 12.13 -22.14
CA TRP A 170 -21.59 10.76 -21.65
C TRP A 170 -21.68 9.71 -22.77
N ALA A 171 -22.54 9.89 -23.76
CA ALA A 171 -22.63 8.99 -24.91
C ALA A 171 -21.33 8.94 -25.73
N GLN A 172 -20.55 10.03 -25.74
CA GLN A 172 -19.24 10.07 -26.40
C GLN A 172 -18.10 9.43 -25.57
N ARG A 173 -18.25 9.38 -24.24
CA ARG A 173 -17.21 8.93 -23.30
C ARG A 173 -17.48 7.55 -22.68
N SER A 174 -18.67 7.00 -22.89
CA SER A 174 -19.09 5.71 -22.35
C SER A 174 -19.35 4.68 -23.44
N ILE A 175 -19.44 3.42 -23.04
CA ILE A 175 -19.79 2.31 -23.93
C ILE A 175 -21.30 2.39 -24.22
N PRO A 176 -21.75 2.27 -25.48
CA PRO A 176 -23.16 2.45 -25.85
C PRO A 176 -24.16 1.61 -25.04
N SER A 177 -23.77 0.40 -24.64
CA SER A 177 -24.61 -0.50 -23.83
C SER A 177 -24.91 0.04 -22.43
N VAL A 178 -24.00 0.83 -21.85
CA VAL A 178 -24.17 1.44 -20.52
C VAL A 178 -25.20 2.57 -20.58
N MET A 179 -25.17 3.39 -21.63
CA MET A 179 -26.18 4.44 -21.83
C MET A 179 -27.56 3.85 -22.09
N GLN A 180 -27.65 2.78 -22.88
CA GLN A 180 -28.91 2.07 -23.12
C GLN A 180 -29.48 1.45 -21.84
N ALA A 181 -28.62 0.86 -21.00
CA ALA A 181 -29.04 0.33 -19.71
C ALA A 181 -29.57 1.43 -18.78
N MET A 182 -28.91 2.60 -18.77
CA MET A 182 -29.39 3.76 -18.01
C MET A 182 -30.74 4.27 -18.52
N ASP A 183 -30.91 4.41 -19.83
CA ASP A 183 -32.19 4.83 -20.42
C ASP A 183 -33.31 3.83 -20.03
N SER A 184 -33.04 2.52 -20.11
CA SER A 184 -33.99 1.46 -19.75
C SER A 184 -34.36 1.50 -18.26
N LEU A 185 -33.39 1.82 -17.39
CA LEU A 185 -33.61 1.97 -15.95
C LEU A 185 -34.51 3.18 -15.66
N VAL A 186 -34.27 4.32 -16.33
CA VAL A 186 -35.10 5.53 -16.18
C VAL A 186 -36.54 5.28 -16.65
N GLU A 187 -36.71 4.57 -17.77
CA GLU A 187 -38.03 4.16 -18.24
C GLU A 187 -38.76 3.31 -17.20
N LEU A 188 -38.11 2.27 -16.67
CA LEU A 188 -38.71 1.38 -15.67
C LEU A 188 -39.07 2.10 -14.36
N ILE A 189 -38.26 3.08 -13.95
CA ILE A 189 -38.54 3.94 -12.78
C ILE A 189 -39.74 4.84 -13.03
N ASN A 190 -39.87 5.42 -14.23
CA ASN A 190 -41.00 6.28 -14.60
C ASN A 190 -42.29 5.48 -14.83
N GLU A 191 -42.21 4.20 -15.17
CA GLU A 191 -43.37 3.31 -15.24
C GLU A 191 -43.97 2.99 -13.86
N HIS A 192 -43.13 2.95 -12.81
CA HIS A 192 -43.51 2.46 -11.48
C HIS A 192 -43.45 3.53 -10.37
N GLY A 193 -43.14 4.79 -10.69
CA GLY A 193 -42.93 5.86 -9.71
C GLY A 193 -43.21 7.27 -10.26
N ASP A 194 -42.86 8.29 -9.47
CA ASP A 194 -42.98 9.69 -9.90
C ASP A 194 -42.03 9.99 -11.07
N ALA A 195 -42.46 10.88 -11.98
CA ALA A 195 -41.67 11.27 -13.13
C ALA A 195 -40.30 11.83 -12.70
N MET A 196 -39.22 11.11 -13.03
CA MET A 196 -37.84 11.47 -12.77
C MET A 196 -37.09 11.74 -14.07
N ALA A 197 -36.21 12.74 -14.03
CA ALA A 197 -35.29 13.04 -15.12
C ALA A 197 -33.84 12.79 -14.66
N PRO A 198 -32.99 12.16 -15.50
CA PRO A 198 -31.59 11.97 -15.19
C PRO A 198 -30.85 13.30 -15.26
N LYS A 199 -30.01 13.57 -14.25
CA LYS A 199 -29.07 14.68 -14.24
C LYS A 199 -27.66 14.14 -14.42
N TYR A 200 -26.97 14.66 -15.42
CA TYR A 200 -25.64 14.23 -15.82
C TYR A 200 -24.62 15.26 -15.30
N ASN A 201 -24.04 15.08 -14.11
CA ASN A 201 -23.01 15.97 -13.58
C ASN A 201 -21.69 15.21 -13.35
N VAL A 202 -20.54 15.86 -13.56
CA VAL A 202 -19.20 15.24 -13.38
C VAL A 202 -18.78 15.15 -11.91
N CYS A 203 -19.46 15.86 -11.02
CA CYS A 203 -19.09 15.89 -9.61
C CYS A 203 -19.49 14.55 -8.95
N THR A 204 -18.50 13.68 -8.73
CA THR A 204 -18.58 12.30 -8.24
C THR A 204 -19.27 11.31 -9.18
N SER A 205 -18.48 10.64 -10.04
CA SER A 205 -18.70 9.32 -10.68
C SER A 205 -20.11 8.69 -10.61
N GLY A 206 -21.18 9.41 -10.99
CA GLY A 206 -22.54 8.98 -10.69
C GLY A 206 -23.61 9.77 -11.42
N CYS A 207 -24.66 9.06 -11.86
CA CYS A 207 -25.86 9.66 -12.45
C CYS A 207 -26.92 9.81 -11.34
N PHE A 208 -27.46 11.02 -11.15
CA PHE A 208 -28.49 11.28 -10.15
C PHE A 208 -29.86 11.38 -10.81
N LEU A 209 -30.84 10.64 -10.31
CA LEU A 209 -32.24 10.82 -10.70
C LEU A 209 -32.87 11.92 -9.86
N ARG A 210 -33.51 12.88 -10.53
CA ARG A 210 -34.21 13.98 -9.87
C ARG A 210 -35.70 13.90 -10.18
N CYS A 211 -36.52 13.85 -9.13
CA CYS A 211 -37.98 13.89 -9.25
C CYS A 211 -38.44 15.27 -9.78
N CYS A 212 -39.30 15.26 -10.79
CA CYS A 212 -39.78 16.46 -11.47
C CYS A 212 -40.84 17.16 -10.60
N GLY A 213 -40.39 17.91 -9.59
CA GLY A 213 -41.28 18.65 -8.68
C GLY A 213 -40.62 19.27 -7.45
N SER A 214 -39.43 18.81 -7.04
CA SER A 214 -38.73 19.38 -5.89
C SER A 214 -37.81 20.53 -6.31
N ARG A 215 -38.24 21.77 -6.03
CA ARG A 215 -37.28 22.88 -5.87
C ARG A 215 -36.28 22.45 -4.81
N TRP A 216 -35.00 22.62 -5.12
CA TRP A 216 -33.90 22.50 -4.18
C TRP A 216 -34.29 23.22 -2.89
N ALA A 217 -34.49 22.49 -1.80
CA ALA A 217 -34.52 23.10 -0.48
C ALA A 217 -33.07 23.49 -0.17
N THR A 218 -32.69 24.71 -0.53
CA THR A 218 -31.59 25.39 0.15
C THR A 218 -32.00 25.61 1.61
N PRO A 219 -31.13 25.35 2.60
CA PRO A 219 -31.41 25.80 3.96
C PRO A 219 -31.49 27.34 3.92
N MET A 220 -32.64 27.91 4.26
CA MET A 220 -32.73 29.35 4.48
C MET A 220 -31.88 29.72 5.70
N PRO A 221 -31.11 30.82 5.68
CA PRO A 221 -30.52 31.36 6.89
C PRO A 221 -31.65 31.87 7.80
N MET A 222 -31.66 31.47 9.06
CA MET A 222 -32.56 32.04 10.06
C MET A 222 -32.24 33.53 10.25
N PRO A 223 -33.22 34.44 10.17
CA PRO A 223 -33.05 35.78 10.73
C PRO A 223 -33.28 35.73 12.25
N MET A 224 -32.58 36.61 12.97
CA MET A 224 -32.78 36.85 14.42
C MET A 224 -34.23 37.22 14.77
#